data_AF-F3UY42-F1
#
_entry.id   AF-F3UY42-F1
#
_cell.length_a   1.000
_cell.length_b   1.000
_cell.length_c   1.000
_cell.angle_alpha   90.00
_cell.angle_beta   90.00
_cell.angle_gamma   90.00
#
_symmetry.space_group_name_H-M   'P 1'
#
loop_
_entity.id
_entity.type
_entity.pdbx_description
1 polymer ?
#
loop_
_entity_poly.entity_id
_entity_poly.type
_entity_poly.pdbx_seq_one_letter_code
_entity_poly.pdbx_strand_id
1 'polypeptide(L)'
;MRIKAIKKLVDINILYAIQPSQLQQYRKMQAKNPERKVNVSLKAIRMYLILGLVYLFLFGLMGSLNQLVGNPGLFANLVSAFALFSMSQGFLVFYNVFYESKDLQSYRPYAFSEAEIIVGKSISVILTLLIAILPMFSYFLVLAFQGGNPFLGLPLALLAILILSSVITFLILIAVHFITKTAFFRKYKTILSNVILALVSVGSFFLYFMINQMNSRSVVNRTEVKAFFPPVQAFYDFILHPFHTASLLGFLGWVAVAALLFFIVKTKVIPEFYEAALMTGSSVGKRERVHDINITEAKNLKKFV
;
A
#
# COMPACT_ATOMS: atom_id res chain seq x y z
N MET A 1 0.31 2.43 -25.36
CA MET A 1 1.16 1.81 -24.31
C MET A 1 1.35 0.34 -24.61
N ARG A 2 2.56 -0.20 -24.41
CA ARG A 2 2.88 -1.61 -24.71
C ARG A 2 2.75 -2.47 -23.46
N ILE A 3 1.79 -3.40 -23.44
CA ILE A 3 1.53 -4.27 -22.28
C ILE A 3 2.75 -5.11 -21.89
N LYS A 4 3.52 -5.61 -22.86
CA LYS A 4 4.76 -6.38 -22.62
C LYS A 4 5.81 -5.54 -21.87
N ALA A 5 5.89 -4.25 -22.16
CA ALA A 5 6.80 -3.31 -21.50
C ALA A 5 6.37 -3.10 -20.04
N ILE A 6 5.08 -2.85 -19.81
CA ILE A 6 4.50 -2.69 -18.46
C ILE A 6 4.74 -3.94 -17.63
N LYS A 7 4.50 -5.14 -18.18
CA LYS A 7 4.74 -6.40 -17.46
C LYS A 7 6.20 -6.54 -17.01
N LYS A 8 7.15 -6.23 -17.90
CA LYS A 8 8.59 -6.26 -17.56
C LYS A 8 8.93 -5.24 -16.46
N LEU A 9 8.33 -4.05 -16.50
CA LEU A 9 8.48 -3.06 -15.46
C LEU A 9 7.90 -3.55 -14.13
N VAL A 10 6.75 -4.22 -14.12
CA VAL A 10 6.16 -4.81 -12.91
C VAL A 10 7.09 -5.88 -12.32
N ASP A 11 7.65 -6.75 -13.17
CA ASP A 11 8.57 -7.82 -12.76
C ASP A 11 9.84 -7.26 -12.09
N ILE A 12 10.34 -6.11 -12.55
CA ILE A 12 11.50 -5.44 -11.95
C ILE A 12 11.10 -4.71 -10.67
N ASN A 13 10.06 -3.88 -10.73
CA ASN A 13 9.69 -2.98 -9.64
C ASN A 13 9.14 -3.72 -8.42
N ILE A 14 8.55 -4.90 -8.59
CA ILE A 14 8.11 -5.71 -7.46
C ILE A 14 9.27 -6.15 -6.57
N LEU A 15 10.48 -6.30 -7.11
CA LEU A 15 11.66 -6.66 -6.31
C LEU A 15 12.05 -5.56 -5.30
N TYR A 16 11.71 -4.31 -5.60
CA TYR A 16 11.88 -3.18 -4.69
C TYR A 16 10.69 -3.01 -3.73
N ALA A 17 9.51 -3.50 -4.13
CA ALA A 17 8.30 -3.47 -3.30
C ALA A 17 8.34 -4.52 -2.17
N ILE A 18 9.01 -5.66 -2.39
CA ILE A 18 9.07 -6.77 -1.43
C ILE A 18 9.93 -6.42 -0.22
N GLN A 19 9.49 -6.85 0.97
CA GLN A 19 10.25 -6.69 2.21
C GLN A 19 11.61 -7.43 2.16
N PRO A 20 12.69 -6.88 2.76
CA PRO A 20 14.01 -7.51 2.74
C PRO A 20 14.05 -8.94 3.29
N SER A 21 13.24 -9.24 4.32
CA SER A 21 13.13 -10.57 4.93
C SER A 21 12.67 -11.63 3.91
N GLN A 22 11.71 -11.28 3.06
CA GLN A 22 11.17 -12.17 2.02
C GLN A 22 12.21 -12.39 0.90
N LEU A 23 12.92 -11.34 0.50
CA LEU A 23 14.04 -11.46 -0.46
C LEU A 23 15.14 -12.38 0.07
N GLN A 24 15.48 -12.31 1.36
CA GLN A 24 16.44 -13.22 1.98
C GLN A 24 15.95 -14.67 1.98
N GLN A 25 14.66 -14.92 2.20
CA GLN A 25 14.10 -16.27 2.09
C GLN A 25 14.24 -16.82 0.66
N TYR A 26 13.96 -16.02 -0.36
CA TYR A 26 14.17 -16.43 -1.75
C TYR A 26 15.64 -16.69 -2.07
N ARG A 27 16.56 -15.86 -1.56
CA ARG A 27 18.01 -16.11 -1.65
C ARG A 27 18.41 -17.42 -0.99
N LYS A 28 17.88 -17.73 0.21
CA LYS A 28 18.11 -19.02 0.89
C LYS A 28 17.56 -20.21 0.09
N MET A 29 16.38 -20.07 -0.51
CA MET A 29 15.81 -21.11 -1.37
C MET A 29 16.67 -21.37 -2.62
N GLN A 30 17.26 -20.32 -3.19
CA GLN A 30 18.16 -20.44 -4.33
C GLN A 30 19.53 -21.02 -3.92
N ALA A 31 20.05 -20.64 -2.76
CA ALA A 31 21.27 -21.24 -2.20
C ALA A 31 21.13 -22.74 -1.92
N LYS A 32 19.91 -23.20 -1.56
CA LYS A 32 19.62 -24.63 -1.35
C LYS A 32 19.51 -25.44 -2.64
N ASN A 33 19.17 -24.82 -3.77
CA ASN A 33 19.06 -25.49 -5.07
C ASN A 33 19.59 -24.56 -6.18
N PRO A 34 20.93 -24.48 -6.35
CA PRO A 34 21.56 -23.52 -7.26
C PRO A 34 21.17 -23.71 -8.74
N GLU A 35 20.88 -24.95 -9.15
CA GLU A 35 20.54 -25.29 -10.54
C GLU A 35 19.13 -24.84 -10.94
N ARG A 36 18.23 -24.63 -9.98
CA ARG A 36 16.85 -24.23 -10.24
C ARG A 36 16.73 -22.71 -10.24
N LYS A 37 16.65 -22.09 -11.42
CA LYS A 37 16.38 -20.65 -11.56
C LYS A 37 15.05 -20.28 -10.88
N VAL A 38 15.11 -19.60 -9.74
CA VAL A 38 13.93 -19.10 -9.03
C VAL A 38 13.52 -17.77 -9.64
N ASN A 39 12.37 -17.72 -10.32
CA ASN A 39 11.79 -16.45 -10.73
C ASN A 39 11.17 -15.76 -9.50
N VAL A 40 12.00 -14.93 -8.84
CA VAL A 40 11.66 -14.22 -7.60
C VAL A 40 10.43 -13.31 -7.82
N SER A 41 10.40 -12.58 -8.93
CA SER A 41 9.29 -11.66 -9.27
C SER A 41 7.98 -12.41 -9.41
N LEU A 42 7.93 -13.47 -10.22
CA LEU A 42 6.71 -14.26 -10.42
C LEU A 42 6.24 -14.91 -9.11
N LYS A 43 7.18 -15.40 -8.29
CA LYS A 43 6.85 -15.99 -6.98
C LYS A 43 6.25 -14.96 -6.03
N ALA A 44 6.79 -13.74 -6.02
CA ALA A 44 6.25 -12.63 -5.24
C ALA A 44 4.88 -12.18 -5.75
N ILE A 45 4.69 -12.03 -7.07
CA ILE A 45 3.40 -11.68 -7.67
C ILE A 45 2.34 -12.68 -7.23
N ARG A 46 2.61 -13.98 -7.40
CA ARG A 46 1.69 -15.05 -7.00
C ARG A 46 1.42 -15.03 -5.50
N MET A 47 2.45 -14.81 -4.69
CA MET A 47 2.31 -14.71 -3.24
C MET A 47 1.36 -13.57 -2.86
N TYR A 48 1.53 -12.37 -3.39
CA TYR A 48 0.66 -11.23 -3.07
C TYR A 48 -0.77 -11.43 -3.56
N LEU A 49 -0.98 -12.03 -4.73
CA LEU A 49 -2.32 -12.37 -5.21
C LEU A 49 -2.99 -13.41 -4.31
N ILE A 50 -2.30 -14.51 -3.99
CA ILE A 50 -2.83 -15.58 -3.14
C ILE A 50 -3.11 -15.05 -1.74
N LEU A 51 -2.13 -14.37 -1.11
CA LEU A 51 -2.31 -13.81 0.23
C LEU A 51 -3.41 -12.75 0.25
N GLY A 52 -3.49 -11.91 -0.79
CA GLY A 52 -4.56 -10.95 -0.95
C GLY A 52 -5.94 -11.62 -0.97
N LEU A 53 -6.12 -12.66 -1.78
CA LEU A 53 -7.37 -13.43 -1.84
C LEU A 53 -7.68 -14.15 -0.52
N VAL A 54 -6.67 -14.75 0.11
CA VAL A 54 -6.81 -15.38 1.43
C VAL A 54 -7.26 -14.35 2.46
N TYR A 55 -6.69 -13.15 2.45
CA TYR A 55 -7.05 -12.09 3.38
C TYR A 55 -8.47 -11.57 3.11
N LEU A 56 -8.83 -11.36 1.84
CA LEU A 56 -10.21 -11.00 1.47
C LEU A 56 -11.21 -12.03 2.02
N PHE A 57 -10.93 -13.33 1.87
CA PHE A 57 -11.81 -14.39 2.35
C PHE A 57 -11.83 -14.49 3.87
N LEU A 58 -10.66 -14.51 4.53
CA LEU A 58 -10.56 -14.64 5.98
C LEU A 58 -11.24 -13.47 6.70
N PHE A 59 -10.96 -12.24 6.29
CA PHE A 59 -11.58 -11.06 6.91
C PHE A 59 -13.04 -10.89 6.48
N GLY A 60 -13.45 -11.41 5.32
CA GLY A 60 -14.85 -11.55 4.95
C GLY A 60 -15.61 -12.50 5.87
N LEU A 61 -15.03 -13.68 6.16
CA LEU A 61 -15.59 -14.64 7.10
C LEU A 61 -15.65 -14.05 8.52
N MET A 62 -14.55 -13.49 9.01
CA MET A 62 -14.53 -12.82 10.33
C MET A 62 -15.55 -11.68 10.39
N GLY A 63 -15.67 -10.89 9.33
CA GLY A 63 -16.68 -9.85 9.20
C GLY A 63 -18.10 -10.41 9.27
N SER A 64 -18.38 -11.51 8.56
CA SER A 64 -19.73 -12.12 8.55
C SER A 64 -20.15 -12.72 9.88
N LEU A 65 -19.19 -13.16 10.70
CA LEU A 65 -19.43 -13.64 12.06
C LEU A 65 -19.71 -12.49 13.03
N ASN A 66 -19.36 -11.25 12.66
CA ASN A 66 -19.71 -10.06 13.40
C ASN A 66 -21.02 -9.45 12.86
N GLN A 67 -21.90 -8.97 13.75
CA GLN A 67 -23.08 -8.22 13.34
C GLN A 67 -22.69 -6.76 13.04
N LEU A 68 -22.40 -6.45 11.77
CA LEU A 68 -22.00 -5.11 11.33
C LEU A 68 -23.23 -4.20 11.18
N VAL A 69 -24.34 -4.71 10.63
CA VAL A 69 -25.61 -3.98 10.60
C VAL A 69 -26.13 -3.78 12.02
N GLY A 70 -26.49 -2.55 12.39
CA GLY A 70 -26.75 -2.12 13.76
C GLY A 70 -25.52 -1.70 14.57
N ASN A 71 -24.29 -1.90 14.08
CA ASN A 71 -23.05 -1.49 14.76
C ASN A 71 -22.15 -0.61 13.87
N PRO A 72 -22.53 0.65 13.59
CA PRO A 72 -21.75 1.57 12.74
C PRO A 72 -20.34 1.82 13.28
N GLY A 73 -20.17 1.89 14.61
CA GLY A 73 -18.85 2.10 15.21
C GLY A 73 -17.91 0.89 15.07
N LEU A 74 -18.42 -0.34 15.14
CA LEU A 74 -17.62 -1.54 14.88
C LEU A 74 -17.09 -1.56 13.45
N PHE A 75 -17.98 -1.33 12.47
CA PHE A 75 -17.58 -1.22 11.06
C PHE A 75 -16.53 -0.14 10.86
N ALA A 76 -16.77 1.07 11.38
CA ALA A 76 -15.86 2.19 11.21
C ALA A 76 -14.49 1.90 11.83
N ASN A 77 -14.45 1.23 12.98
CA ASN A 77 -13.21 0.86 13.66
C ASN A 77 -12.40 -0.19 12.88
N LEU A 78 -13.06 -1.24 12.37
CA LEU A 78 -12.41 -2.28 11.56
C LEU A 78 -11.84 -1.70 10.26
N VAL A 79 -12.62 -0.88 9.56
CA VAL A 79 -12.19 -0.18 8.34
C VAL A 79 -11.04 0.78 8.64
N SER A 80 -11.13 1.56 9.73
CA SER A 80 -10.08 2.52 10.11
C SER A 80 -8.76 1.84 10.46
N ALA A 81 -8.80 0.69 11.15
CA ALA A 81 -7.59 -0.07 11.48
C ALA A 81 -6.85 -0.51 10.19
N PHE A 82 -7.58 -1.03 9.21
CA PHE A 82 -6.96 -1.42 7.92
C PHE A 82 -6.62 -0.24 7.02
N ALA A 83 -7.33 0.88 7.11
CA ALA A 83 -6.95 2.12 6.43
C ALA A 83 -5.60 2.63 6.95
N LEU A 84 -5.39 2.68 8.28
CA LEU A 84 -4.12 3.05 8.89
C LEU A 84 -2.99 2.08 8.52
N PHE A 85 -3.26 0.78 8.58
CA PHE A 85 -2.32 -0.24 8.16
C PHE A 85 -1.92 -0.05 6.68
N SER A 86 -2.89 0.20 5.81
CA SER A 86 -2.68 0.44 4.38
C SER A 86 -1.87 1.71 4.12
N MET A 87 -2.10 2.78 4.88
CA MET A 87 -1.30 4.00 4.79
C MET A 87 0.16 3.77 5.17
N SER A 88 0.43 3.01 6.23
CA SER A 88 1.79 2.68 6.68
C SER A 88 2.55 1.84 5.67
N GLN A 89 1.95 0.72 5.25
CA GLN A 89 2.55 -0.15 4.22
C GLN A 89 2.69 0.60 2.90
N GLY A 90 1.67 1.38 2.54
CA GLY A 90 1.61 2.20 1.33
C GLY A 90 2.75 3.20 1.24
N PHE A 91 3.04 3.92 2.33
CA PHE A 91 4.15 4.85 2.40
C PHE A 91 5.48 4.16 2.08
N LEU A 92 5.77 3.04 2.75
CA LEU A 92 7.04 2.33 2.59
C LEU A 92 7.20 1.73 1.19
N VAL A 93 6.17 1.05 0.69
CA VAL A 93 6.19 0.39 -0.61
C VAL A 93 6.30 1.42 -1.73
N PHE A 94 5.53 2.51 -1.65
CA PHE A 94 5.60 3.60 -2.62
C PHE A 94 6.99 4.25 -2.60
N TYR A 95 7.51 4.58 -1.42
CA TYR A 95 8.87 5.12 -1.28
C TYR A 95 9.92 4.21 -1.92
N ASN A 96 9.89 2.90 -1.61
CA ASN A 96 10.88 1.96 -2.14
C ASN A 96 10.83 1.85 -3.66
N VAL A 97 9.63 1.75 -4.22
CA VAL A 97 9.45 1.57 -5.66
C VAL A 97 9.74 2.85 -6.42
N PHE A 98 9.28 4.01 -5.96
CA PHE A 98 9.35 5.26 -6.72
C PHE A 98 10.59 6.11 -6.43
N TYR A 99 11.17 6.02 -5.23
CA TYR A 99 12.34 6.83 -4.85
C TYR A 99 13.60 6.01 -4.60
N GLU A 100 13.53 4.90 -3.84
CA GLU A 100 14.72 4.14 -3.45
C GLU A 100 15.30 3.28 -4.60
N SER A 101 14.45 2.84 -5.53
CA SER A 101 14.88 2.01 -6.67
C SER A 101 15.93 2.70 -7.56
N LYS A 102 15.94 4.04 -7.62
CA LYS A 102 16.88 4.87 -8.41
C LYS A 102 17.05 4.41 -9.86
N ASP A 103 16.05 3.72 -10.40
CA ASP A 103 16.08 3.01 -11.67
C ASP A 103 15.63 3.89 -12.86
N LEU A 104 15.07 5.07 -12.59
CA LEU A 104 14.61 6.02 -13.61
C LEU A 104 15.72 6.42 -14.59
N GLN A 105 16.96 6.61 -14.10
CA GLN A 105 18.11 6.88 -14.96
C GLN A 105 18.49 5.65 -15.80
N SER A 106 18.35 4.46 -15.24
CA SER A 106 18.61 3.18 -15.92
C SER A 106 17.56 2.85 -16.97
N TYR A 107 16.37 3.45 -16.92
CA TYR A 107 15.36 3.29 -17.98
C TYR A 107 15.60 4.19 -19.19
N ARG A 108 16.38 5.29 -19.08
CA ARG A 108 16.64 6.22 -20.20
C ARG A 108 17.23 5.57 -21.46
N PRO A 109 18.19 4.62 -21.37
CA PRO A 109 18.71 3.92 -22.54
C PRO A 109 17.70 2.94 -23.17
N TYR A 110 16.65 2.58 -22.45
CA TYR A 110 15.58 1.72 -22.94
C TYR A 110 14.43 2.57 -23.47
N ALA A 111 13.79 2.13 -24.57
CA ALA A 111 12.69 2.86 -25.18
C ALA A 111 11.37 2.77 -24.40
N PHE A 112 11.36 2.90 -23.06
CA PHE A 112 10.14 2.96 -22.23
C PHE A 112 9.60 4.38 -22.20
N SER A 113 8.28 4.54 -22.31
CA SER A 113 7.67 5.85 -22.07
C SER A 113 7.55 6.14 -20.57
N GLU A 114 7.53 7.42 -20.22
CA GLU A 114 7.28 7.89 -18.86
C GLU A 114 5.99 7.31 -18.24
N ALA A 115 4.90 7.30 -19.03
CA ALA A 115 3.64 6.69 -18.63
C ALA A 115 3.75 5.18 -18.40
N GLU A 116 4.52 4.45 -19.23
CA GLU A 116 4.76 3.02 -19.02
C GLU A 116 5.48 2.76 -17.69
N ILE A 117 6.48 3.58 -17.35
CA ILE A 117 7.24 3.48 -16.09
C ILE A 117 6.33 3.73 -14.88
N ILE A 118 5.56 4.83 -14.89
CA ILE A 118 4.64 5.16 -13.79
C ILE A 118 3.62 4.04 -13.59
N VAL A 119 3.00 3.55 -14.67
CA VAL A 119 1.99 2.49 -14.58
C VAL A 119 2.61 1.19 -14.07
N GLY A 120 3.78 0.80 -14.58
CA GLY A 120 4.49 -0.40 -14.10
C GLY A 120 4.81 -0.34 -12.61
N LYS A 121 5.35 0.79 -12.14
CA LYS A 121 5.63 1.03 -10.72
C LYS A 121 4.35 1.03 -9.87
N SER A 122 3.30 1.69 -10.33
CA SER A 122 2.02 1.76 -9.62
C SER A 122 1.38 0.38 -9.46
N ILE A 123 1.41 -0.45 -10.51
CA ILE A 123 0.93 -1.84 -10.43
C ILE A 123 1.73 -2.63 -9.41
N SER A 124 3.07 -2.51 -9.38
CA SER A 124 3.89 -3.18 -8.36
C SER A 124 3.52 -2.75 -6.94
N VAL A 125 3.27 -1.45 -6.72
CA VAL A 125 2.82 -0.94 -5.42
C VAL A 125 1.46 -1.53 -5.03
N ILE A 126 0.46 -1.42 -5.91
CA ILE A 126 -0.90 -1.93 -5.66
C ILE A 126 -0.87 -3.43 -5.35
N LEU A 127 -0.10 -4.19 -6.13
CA LEU A 127 0.04 -5.62 -5.97
C LEU A 127 0.57 -5.99 -4.59
N THR A 128 1.63 -5.33 -4.13
CA THR A 128 2.18 -5.53 -2.79
C THR A 128 1.22 -5.11 -1.69
N LEU A 129 0.42 -4.07 -1.91
CA LEU A 129 -0.53 -3.56 -0.94
C LEU A 129 -1.80 -4.40 -0.82
N LEU A 130 -2.08 -5.36 -1.70
CA LEU A 130 -3.28 -6.20 -1.64
C LEU A 130 -3.53 -6.81 -0.25
N ILE A 131 -2.48 -7.22 0.45
CA ILE A 131 -2.56 -7.80 1.80
C ILE A 131 -3.07 -6.78 2.83
N ALA A 132 -2.79 -5.49 2.62
CA ALA A 132 -3.22 -4.41 3.50
C ALA A 132 -4.63 -3.88 3.19
N ILE A 133 -4.96 -3.71 1.90
CA ILE A 133 -6.23 -3.11 1.44
C ILE A 133 -7.39 -4.12 1.36
N LEU A 134 -7.15 -5.38 0.98
CA LEU A 134 -8.26 -6.33 0.80
C LEU A 134 -9.03 -6.70 2.08
N PRO A 135 -8.42 -6.78 3.28
CA PRO A 135 -9.17 -6.88 4.53
C PRO A 135 -10.14 -5.71 4.76
N MET A 136 -9.75 -4.50 4.34
CA MET A 136 -10.65 -3.36 4.42
C MET A 136 -11.85 -3.58 3.50
N PHE A 137 -11.59 -4.02 2.26
CA PHE A 137 -12.65 -4.24 1.26
C PHE A 137 -13.61 -5.34 1.69
N SER A 138 -13.14 -6.38 2.38
CA SER A 138 -14.03 -7.43 2.87
C SER A 138 -15.10 -6.90 3.82
N TYR A 139 -14.79 -5.93 4.69
CA TYR A 139 -15.80 -5.36 5.60
C TYR A 139 -16.88 -4.56 4.87
N PHE A 140 -16.50 -3.85 3.81
CA PHE A 140 -17.46 -3.17 2.92
C PHE A 140 -18.40 -4.17 2.24
N LEU A 141 -17.85 -5.26 1.71
CA LEU A 141 -18.64 -6.29 1.04
C LEU A 141 -19.57 -7.02 2.04
N VAL A 142 -19.07 -7.37 3.22
CA VAL A 142 -19.90 -7.99 4.27
C VAL A 142 -21.04 -7.06 4.68
N LEU A 143 -20.78 -5.77 4.87
CA LEU A 143 -21.83 -4.80 5.20
C LEU A 143 -22.93 -4.76 4.12
N ALA A 144 -22.53 -4.73 2.85
CA ALA A 144 -23.47 -4.78 1.72
C ALA A 144 -24.33 -6.04 1.70
N PHE A 145 -23.74 -7.21 2.02
CA PHE A 145 -24.49 -8.46 2.11
C PHE A 145 -25.42 -8.51 3.33
N GLN A 146 -24.96 -8.04 4.49
CA GLN A 146 -25.79 -8.01 5.71
C GLN A 146 -26.92 -6.98 5.63
N GLY A 147 -26.80 -5.94 4.80
CA GLY A 147 -27.77 -4.87 4.63
C GLY A 147 -29.11 -5.27 4.00
N GLY A 148 -29.32 -6.55 3.67
CA GLY A 148 -30.60 -7.09 3.19
C GLY A 148 -30.88 -6.92 1.70
N ASN A 149 -30.22 -5.98 1.01
CA ASN A 149 -30.30 -5.82 -0.45
C ASN A 149 -28.91 -5.78 -1.11
N PRO A 150 -28.32 -6.95 -1.45
CA PRO A 150 -27.00 -7.01 -2.08
C PRO A 150 -26.94 -6.36 -3.46
N PHE A 151 -28.04 -6.34 -4.23
CA PHE A 151 -28.07 -5.73 -5.58
C PHE A 151 -27.84 -4.22 -5.54
N LEU A 152 -28.33 -3.55 -4.49
CA LEU A 152 -28.06 -2.14 -4.26
C LEU A 152 -26.79 -1.93 -3.42
N GLY A 153 -26.60 -2.74 -2.37
CA GLY A 153 -25.51 -2.60 -1.43
C GLY A 153 -24.13 -2.82 -2.05
N LEU A 154 -23.97 -3.79 -2.96
CA LEU A 154 -22.67 -4.09 -3.57
C LEU A 154 -22.15 -2.96 -4.47
N PRO A 155 -22.93 -2.40 -5.42
CA PRO A 155 -22.51 -1.21 -6.16
C PRO A 155 -22.11 -0.04 -5.26
N LEU A 156 -22.86 0.22 -4.20
CA LEU A 156 -22.56 1.29 -3.24
C LEU A 156 -21.29 1.01 -2.45
N ALA A 157 -21.07 -0.22 -2.02
CA ALA A 157 -19.85 -0.64 -1.34
C ALA A 157 -18.62 -0.52 -2.24
N LEU A 158 -18.73 -0.90 -3.52
CA LEU A 158 -17.65 -0.72 -4.50
C LEU A 158 -17.33 0.76 -4.72
N LEU A 159 -18.34 1.61 -4.79
CA LEU A 159 -18.16 3.06 -4.88
C LEU A 159 -17.49 3.62 -3.63
N ALA A 160 -17.91 3.16 -2.44
CA ALA A 160 -17.31 3.56 -1.17
C ALA A 160 -15.85 3.11 -1.04
N ILE A 161 -15.54 1.87 -1.44
CA ILE A 161 -14.18 1.34 -1.56
C ILE A 161 -13.33 2.23 -2.47
N LEU A 162 -13.86 2.62 -3.64
CA LEU A 162 -13.15 3.46 -4.59
C LEU A 162 -12.81 4.83 -3.99
N ILE A 163 -13.77 5.49 -3.34
CA ILE A 163 -13.56 6.81 -2.73
C ILE A 163 -12.54 6.73 -1.59
N LEU A 164 -12.72 5.80 -0.64
CA LEU A 164 -11.80 5.67 0.50
C LEU A 164 -10.39 5.29 0.05
N SER A 165 -10.26 4.35 -0.89
CA SER A 165 -8.96 3.94 -1.44
C SER A 165 -8.26 5.08 -2.17
N SER A 166 -9.02 5.94 -2.87
CA SER A 166 -8.49 7.14 -3.52
C SER A 166 -7.92 8.11 -2.49
N VAL A 167 -8.66 8.39 -1.40
CA VAL A 167 -8.18 9.25 -0.31
C VAL A 167 -6.90 8.68 0.32
N ILE A 168 -6.89 7.40 0.67
CA ILE A 168 -5.69 6.74 1.22
C ILE A 168 -4.52 6.87 0.26
N THR A 169 -4.73 6.60 -1.03
CA THR A 169 -3.69 6.70 -2.05
C THR A 169 -3.14 8.12 -2.16
N PHE A 170 -4.01 9.14 -2.24
CA PHE A 170 -3.56 10.52 -2.35
C PHE A 170 -2.83 10.99 -1.08
N LEU A 171 -3.29 10.58 0.11
CA LEU A 171 -2.57 10.85 1.35
C LEU A 171 -1.18 10.21 1.36
N ILE A 172 -1.05 8.97 0.89
CA ILE A 172 0.26 8.31 0.76
C ILE A 172 1.16 9.10 -0.21
N LEU A 173 0.65 9.46 -1.39
CA LEU A 173 1.42 10.22 -2.39
C LEU A 173 1.92 11.55 -1.83
N ILE A 174 1.03 12.29 -1.17
CA ILE A 174 1.35 13.57 -0.51
C ILE A 174 2.37 13.36 0.59
N ALA A 175 2.15 12.37 1.47
CA ALA A 175 3.03 12.08 2.60
C ALA A 175 4.43 11.72 2.12
N VAL A 176 4.57 10.79 1.17
CA VAL A 176 5.88 10.42 0.62
C VAL A 176 6.53 11.62 -0.04
N HIS A 177 5.80 12.40 -0.84
CA HIS A 177 6.34 13.58 -1.52
C HIS A 177 6.95 14.60 -0.55
N PHE A 178 6.21 15.00 0.48
CA PHE A 178 6.69 16.02 1.41
C PHE A 178 7.76 15.47 2.36
N ILE A 179 7.58 14.25 2.88
CA ILE A 179 8.50 13.66 3.85
C ILE A 179 9.88 13.41 3.21
N THR A 180 9.92 12.89 1.98
CA THR A 180 11.18 12.58 1.28
C THR A 180 12.01 13.82 0.93
N LYS A 181 11.37 14.99 0.81
CA LYS A 181 12.05 16.27 0.61
C LYS A 181 12.75 16.80 1.85
N THR A 182 12.40 16.33 3.05
CA THR A 182 13.03 16.80 4.29
C THR A 182 14.46 16.26 4.45
N ALA A 183 15.40 17.10 4.89
CA ALA A 183 16.78 16.69 5.15
C ALA A 183 16.87 15.62 6.25
N PHE A 184 15.99 15.68 7.24
CA PHE A 184 15.91 14.73 8.34
C PHE A 184 15.55 13.33 7.85
N PHE A 185 14.51 13.20 7.01
CA PHE A 185 14.14 11.90 6.43
C PHE A 185 15.28 11.35 5.57
N ARG A 186 15.94 12.17 4.75
CA ARG A 186 17.08 11.70 3.93
C ARG A 186 18.23 11.14 4.78
N LYS A 187 18.51 11.75 5.93
CA LYS A 187 19.57 11.31 6.85
C LYS A 187 19.23 10.02 7.61
N TYR A 188 17.97 9.88 8.06
CA TYR A 188 17.54 8.78 8.93
C TYR A 188 16.52 7.84 8.27
N LYS A 189 16.49 7.77 6.93
CA LYS A 189 15.44 7.11 6.14
C LYS A 189 15.08 5.70 6.61
N THR A 190 16.08 4.86 6.87
CA THR A 190 15.87 3.46 7.25
C THR A 190 15.20 3.36 8.61
N ILE A 191 15.63 4.19 9.56
CA ILE A 191 15.06 4.24 10.90
C ILE A 191 13.64 4.78 10.82
N LEU A 192 13.43 5.89 10.11
CA LEU A 192 12.13 6.55 10.08
C LEU A 192 11.07 5.71 9.35
N SER A 193 11.41 5.09 8.21
CA SER A 193 10.52 4.14 7.53
C SER A 193 10.18 2.94 8.40
N ASN A 194 11.15 2.38 9.13
CA ASN A 194 10.91 1.25 10.03
C ASN A 194 10.10 1.65 11.27
N VAL A 195 10.27 2.87 11.80
CA VAL A 195 9.51 3.40 12.93
C VAL A 195 8.05 3.66 12.51
N ILE A 196 7.82 4.29 11.35
CA ILE A 196 6.47 4.48 10.79
C ILE A 196 5.80 3.12 10.57
N LEU A 197 6.54 2.16 10.01
CA LEU A 197 6.06 0.81 9.80
C LEU A 197 5.67 0.15 11.13
N ALA A 198 6.57 0.13 12.10
CA ALA A 198 6.37 -0.53 13.38
C ALA A 198 5.23 0.12 14.16
N LEU A 199 5.26 1.45 14.37
CA LEU A 199 4.25 2.15 15.16
C LEU A 199 2.86 1.99 14.57
N VAL A 200 2.70 2.22 13.26
CA VAL A 200 1.38 2.21 12.65
C VAL A 200 0.90 0.78 12.40
N SER A 201 1.78 -0.16 12.05
CA SER A 201 1.36 -1.56 11.83
C SER A 201 1.05 -2.28 13.13
N VAL A 202 1.91 -2.15 14.15
CA VAL A 202 1.64 -2.70 15.49
C VAL A 202 0.43 -2.00 16.10
N GLY A 203 0.32 -0.68 15.95
CA GLY A 203 -0.84 0.08 16.37
C GLY A 203 -2.13 -0.40 15.70
N SER A 204 -2.12 -0.64 14.40
CA SER A 204 -3.29 -1.14 13.66
C SER A 204 -3.69 -2.56 14.08
N PHE A 205 -2.72 -3.45 14.29
CA PHE A 205 -2.98 -4.79 14.80
C PHE A 205 -3.50 -4.77 16.24
N PHE A 206 -2.91 -3.93 17.10
CA PHE A 206 -3.36 -3.74 18.47
C PHE A 206 -4.79 -3.17 18.52
N LEU A 207 -5.08 -2.15 17.71
CA LEU A 207 -6.42 -1.59 17.54
C LEU A 207 -7.40 -2.67 17.09
N TYR A 208 -7.06 -3.44 16.05
CA TYR A 208 -7.88 -4.54 15.57
C TYR A 208 -8.19 -5.57 16.66
N PHE A 209 -7.18 -5.97 17.42
CA PHE A 209 -7.34 -6.92 18.53
C PHE A 209 -8.24 -6.34 19.64
N MET A 210 -8.02 -5.08 20.03
CA MET A 210 -8.85 -4.38 21.02
C MET A 210 -10.30 -4.26 20.55
N ILE A 211 -10.54 -3.91 19.29
CA ILE A 211 -11.88 -3.83 18.70
C ILE A 211 -12.61 -5.17 18.84
N ASN A 212 -11.96 -6.27 18.45
CA ASN A 212 -12.57 -7.60 18.55
C ASN A 212 -12.83 -8.01 20.00
N GLN A 213 -11.91 -7.71 20.93
CA GLN A 213 -12.09 -8.03 22.34
C GLN A 213 -13.19 -7.18 23.01
N MET A 214 -13.25 -5.88 22.72
CA MET A 214 -14.28 -4.98 23.23
C MET A 214 -15.64 -5.34 22.64
N ASN A 215 -15.72 -5.71 21.37
CA ASN A 215 -16.96 -6.14 20.73
C ASN A 215 -17.58 -7.37 21.45
N SER A 216 -16.76 -8.38 21.78
CA SER A 216 -17.24 -9.54 22.56
C SER A 216 -17.85 -9.16 23.91
N ARG A 217 -17.42 -8.04 24.52
CA ARG A 217 -17.99 -7.53 25.78
C ARG A 217 -19.19 -6.61 25.55
N SER A 218 -19.16 -5.78 24.51
CA SER A 218 -20.24 -4.88 24.12
C SER A 218 -21.49 -5.61 23.66
N VAL A 219 -21.35 -6.72 22.94
CA VAL A 219 -22.47 -7.61 22.57
C VAL A 219 -23.13 -8.21 23.81
N VAL A 220 -22.36 -8.55 24.85
CA VAL A 220 -22.87 -9.06 26.12
C VAL A 220 -23.57 -7.97 26.93
N ASN A 221 -23.04 -6.74 26.93
CA ASN A 221 -23.54 -5.63 27.74
C ASN A 221 -24.51 -4.67 27.02
N ARG A 222 -24.84 -4.93 25.74
CA ARG A 222 -25.65 -4.06 24.86
C ARG A 222 -25.19 -2.59 24.84
N THR A 223 -23.88 -2.35 24.94
CA THR A 223 -23.33 -0.99 24.89
C THR A 223 -22.90 -0.65 23.47
N GLU A 224 -23.25 0.56 23.01
CA GLU A 224 -22.86 1.04 21.68
C GLU A 224 -21.34 1.15 21.55
N VAL A 225 -20.79 0.55 20.49
CA VAL A 225 -19.38 0.68 20.15
C VAL A 225 -19.16 2.06 19.50
N LYS A 226 -18.35 2.92 20.12
CA LYS A 226 -17.99 4.22 19.55
C LYS A 226 -16.90 4.08 18.47
N ALA A 227 -17.01 4.86 17.40
CA ALA A 227 -15.98 4.94 16.38
C ALA A 227 -14.76 5.74 16.87
N PHE A 228 -13.55 5.18 16.73
CA PHE A 228 -12.28 5.87 16.95
C PHE A 228 -12.08 7.00 15.94
N PHE A 229 -12.54 6.79 14.71
CA PHE A 229 -12.54 7.80 13.67
C PHE A 229 -13.95 7.95 13.08
N PRO A 230 -14.82 8.75 13.73
CA PRO A 230 -16.23 8.92 13.35
C PRO A 230 -16.49 9.22 11.87
N PRO A 231 -15.65 9.99 11.14
CA PRO A 231 -15.90 10.25 9.73
C PRO A 231 -16.05 9.00 8.85
N VAL A 232 -15.46 7.86 9.22
CA VAL A 232 -15.61 6.61 8.45
C VAL A 232 -17.03 6.01 8.55
N GLN A 233 -17.80 6.38 9.58
CA GLN A 233 -19.21 5.98 9.69
C GLN A 233 -20.06 6.48 8.51
N ALA A 234 -19.67 7.59 7.85
CA ALA A 234 -20.37 8.06 6.66
C ALA A 234 -20.45 7.00 5.55
N PHE A 235 -19.45 6.13 5.43
CA PHE A 235 -19.48 5.03 4.47
C PHE A 235 -20.49 3.95 4.86
N TYR A 236 -20.65 3.69 6.15
CA TYR A 236 -21.66 2.77 6.67
C TYR A 236 -23.06 3.26 6.33
N ASP A 237 -23.33 4.52 6.68
CA ASP A 237 -24.63 5.15 6.48
C ASP A 237 -24.98 5.27 4.99
N PHE A 238 -23.99 5.53 4.15
CA PHE A 238 -24.16 5.57 2.69
C PHE A 238 -24.55 4.21 2.09
N ILE A 239 -23.95 3.11 2.57
CA ILE A 239 -24.22 1.77 2.01
C ILE A 239 -25.60 1.28 2.42
N LEU A 240 -26.01 1.51 3.68
CA LEU A 240 -27.30 1.03 4.18
C LEU A 240 -28.47 1.98 3.91
N HIS A 241 -28.22 3.29 3.94
CA HIS A 241 -29.25 4.33 3.78
C HIS A 241 -28.84 5.37 2.72
N PRO A 242 -28.63 4.97 1.45
CA PRO A 242 -28.05 5.82 0.40
C PRO A 242 -28.90 7.04 0.05
N PHE A 243 -30.21 7.01 0.33
CA PHE A 243 -31.12 8.12 0.01
C PHE A 243 -31.37 9.06 1.19
N HIS A 244 -30.81 8.75 2.37
CA HIS A 244 -30.93 9.63 3.52
C HIS A 244 -29.98 10.83 3.35
N THR A 245 -30.48 12.04 3.62
CA THR A 245 -29.75 13.28 3.39
C THR A 245 -28.43 13.34 4.15
N ALA A 246 -28.43 12.90 5.42
CA ALA A 246 -27.20 12.87 6.23
C ALA A 246 -26.16 11.90 5.66
N SER A 247 -26.58 10.73 5.16
CA SER A 247 -25.69 9.74 4.54
C SER A 247 -25.04 10.27 3.27
N LEU A 248 -25.85 10.92 2.41
CA LEU A 248 -25.38 11.57 1.19
C LEU A 248 -24.38 12.69 1.49
N LEU A 249 -24.68 13.56 2.46
CA LEU A 249 -23.78 14.65 2.85
C LEU A 249 -22.46 14.12 3.44
N GLY A 250 -22.52 13.10 4.30
CA GLY A 250 -21.33 12.47 4.85
C GLY A 250 -20.46 11.87 3.74
N PHE A 251 -21.05 11.16 2.79
CA PHE A 251 -20.34 10.58 1.67
C PHE A 251 -19.79 11.64 0.71
N LEU A 252 -20.56 12.69 0.39
CA LEU A 252 -20.12 13.83 -0.41
C LEU A 252 -18.96 14.57 0.26
N GLY A 253 -18.92 14.63 1.59
CA GLY A 253 -17.76 15.13 2.33
C GLY A 253 -16.48 14.36 1.99
N TRP A 254 -16.55 13.03 1.92
CA TRP A 254 -15.41 12.20 1.49
C TRP A 254 -15.05 12.38 0.02
N VAL A 255 -16.04 12.55 -0.87
CA VAL A 255 -15.80 12.88 -2.28
C VAL A 255 -15.08 14.23 -2.42
N ALA A 256 -15.49 15.24 -1.64
CA ALA A 256 -14.85 16.55 -1.62
C ALA A 256 -13.40 16.46 -1.09
N VAL A 257 -13.16 15.69 -0.04
CA VAL A 257 -11.81 15.40 0.45
C VAL A 257 -10.96 14.71 -0.62
N ALA A 258 -11.50 13.69 -1.30
CA ALA A 258 -10.81 13.02 -2.39
C ALA A 258 -10.45 13.99 -3.53
N ALA A 259 -11.38 14.86 -3.93
CA ALA A 259 -11.16 15.87 -4.95
C ALA A 259 -10.10 16.90 -4.55
N LEU A 260 -10.12 17.37 -3.30
CA LEU A 260 -9.11 18.28 -2.77
C LEU A 260 -7.72 17.65 -2.75
N LEU A 261 -7.61 16.41 -2.26
CA LEU A 261 -6.34 15.69 -2.24
C LEU A 261 -5.82 15.39 -3.64
N PHE A 262 -6.71 15.01 -4.57
CA PHE A 262 -6.39 14.85 -5.98
C PHE A 262 -5.83 16.15 -6.58
N PHE A 263 -6.46 17.29 -6.27
CA PHE A 263 -5.99 18.60 -6.72
C PHE A 263 -4.57 18.89 -6.21
N ILE A 264 -4.27 18.60 -4.94
CA ILE A 264 -2.93 18.76 -4.37
C ILE A 264 -1.93 17.81 -5.06
N VAL A 265 -2.29 16.56 -5.29
CA VAL A 265 -1.42 15.59 -6.00
C VAL A 265 -1.13 16.07 -7.41
N LYS A 266 -2.15 16.50 -8.15
CA LYS A 266 -2.02 16.97 -9.53
C LYS A 266 -1.14 18.23 -9.63
N THR A 267 -1.30 19.17 -8.71
CA THR A 267 -0.62 20.48 -8.77
C THR A 267 0.76 20.49 -8.15
N LYS A 268 1.00 19.74 -7.07
CA LYS A 268 2.28 19.75 -6.35
C LYS A 268 3.08 18.46 -6.51
N VAL A 269 2.44 17.30 -6.36
CA VAL A 269 3.17 16.03 -6.33
C VAL A 269 3.66 15.64 -7.73
N ILE A 270 2.78 15.57 -8.72
CA ILE A 270 3.14 15.09 -10.08
C ILE A 270 4.24 15.93 -10.74
N PRO A 271 4.18 17.28 -10.75
CA PRO A 271 5.20 18.08 -11.43
C PRO A 271 6.58 17.94 -10.80
N GLU A 272 6.63 17.95 -9.46
CA GLU A 272 7.88 17.92 -8.71
C GLU A 272 8.43 16.49 -8.55
N PHE A 273 7.62 15.45 -8.79
CA PHE A 273 8.02 14.05 -8.68
C PHE A 273 9.15 13.72 -9.66
N TYR A 274 9.07 14.19 -10.91
CA TYR A 274 10.10 13.96 -11.92
C TYR A 274 11.42 14.66 -11.57
N GLU A 275 11.37 15.91 -11.14
CA GLU A 275 12.57 16.65 -10.74
C GLU A 275 13.24 16.06 -9.49
N ALA A 276 12.45 15.70 -8.47
CA ALA A 276 12.96 15.11 -7.23
C ALA A 276 13.58 13.72 -7.46
N ALA A 277 12.97 12.90 -8.33
CA ALA A 277 13.50 11.60 -8.69
C ALA A 277 14.81 11.70 -9.50
N LEU A 278 14.94 12.71 -10.36
CA LEU A 278 16.19 13.00 -11.07
C LEU A 278 17.28 13.49 -10.11
N MET A 279 16.96 14.38 -9.16
CA MET A 279 17.90 14.96 -8.18
C MET A 279 18.44 13.95 -7.17
N THR A 280 17.64 12.97 -6.76
CA THR A 280 18.05 11.91 -5.81
C THR A 280 18.97 10.86 -6.46
N GLY A 281 18.94 10.74 -7.80
CA GLY A 281 19.88 9.94 -8.57
C GLY A 281 21.24 10.63 -8.79
N SER A 282 21.26 11.96 -8.90
CA SER A 282 22.49 12.73 -9.15
C SER A 282 23.33 13.04 -7.91
N SER A 283 22.78 12.96 -6.69
CA SER A 283 23.51 13.32 -5.47
C SER A 283 24.63 12.35 -5.06
N VAL A 284 24.77 11.20 -5.73
CA VAL A 284 25.90 10.25 -5.54
C VAL A 284 26.82 10.22 -6.77
N GLY A 285 26.55 11.05 -7.78
CA GLY A 285 27.43 11.26 -8.94
C GLY A 285 28.67 12.11 -8.65
N LYS A 286 28.89 12.56 -7.41
CA LYS A 286 30.23 12.95 -6.95
C LYS A 286 31.00 11.65 -6.70
N ARG A 287 31.50 11.08 -7.80
CA ARG A 287 32.63 10.14 -7.79
C ARG A 287 33.68 10.74 -6.86
N GLU A 288 33.87 10.16 -5.67
CA GLU A 288 35.24 10.01 -5.20
C GLU A 288 35.95 9.27 -6.32
N ARG A 289 36.86 9.97 -7.01
CA ARG A 289 37.87 9.32 -7.82
C ARG A 289 38.67 8.48 -6.83
N VAL A 290 38.29 7.21 -6.68
CA VAL A 290 39.15 6.23 -6.04
C VAL A 290 40.39 6.19 -6.91
N HIS A 291 41.49 6.67 -6.34
CA HIS A 291 42.82 6.67 -6.93
C HIS A 291 43.17 5.24 -7.34
N ASP A 292 43.74 5.13 -8.54
CA ASP A 292 44.48 4.00 -9.11
C ASP A 292 44.31 2.64 -8.41
N ILE A 293 43.47 1.80 -9.02
CA ILE A 293 43.51 0.36 -8.77
C ILE A 293 44.84 -0.14 -9.32
N ASN A 294 45.77 -0.47 -8.43
CA ASN A 294 47.06 -1.04 -8.80
C ASN A 294 46.81 -2.43 -9.41
N ILE A 295 47.08 -2.58 -10.71
CA ILE A 295 46.74 -3.75 -11.55
C ILE A 295 47.46 -5.04 -11.08
N THR A 296 48.35 -4.94 -10.10
CA THR A 296 49.14 -6.05 -9.55
C THR A 296 48.35 -6.99 -8.62
N GLU A 297 47.24 -6.55 -8.00
CA GLU A 297 46.43 -7.39 -7.10
C GLU A 297 45.34 -8.22 -7.81
N ALA A 298 45.03 -7.92 -9.07
CA ALA A 298 44.01 -8.63 -9.85
C ALA A 298 44.41 -10.07 -10.26
N LYS A 299 45.69 -10.45 -10.06
CA LYS A 299 46.17 -11.82 -10.34
C LYS A 299 45.85 -12.85 -9.26
N ASN A 300 45.33 -12.45 -8.09
CA ASN A 300 45.04 -13.36 -6.98
C ASN A 300 43.56 -13.77 -6.84
N LEU A 301 42.68 -13.36 -7.75
CA LEU A 301 41.32 -13.91 -7.82
C LEU A 301 41.36 -15.32 -8.40
N LYS A 302 41.63 -16.30 -7.52
CA LYS A 302 41.49 -17.73 -7.83
C LYS A 302 40.08 -17.99 -8.36
N LYS A 303 40.05 -18.65 -9.51
CA LYS A 303 38.89 -19.21 -10.22
C LYS A 303 37.86 -19.80 -9.25
N PHE A 304 36.63 -19.29 -9.29
CA PHE A 304 35.47 -20.03 -8.84
C PHE A 304 35.08 -21.00 -9.97
N VAL A 305 35.29 -22.29 -9.72
CA VAL A 305 34.62 -23.41 -10.41
C VAL A 305 33.40 -23.77 -9.58
#